data_AF-A0A916QP33-F1
#
_entry.id   AF-A0A916QP33-F1
#
_cell.length_a   1.000
_cell.length_b   1.000
_cell.length_c   1.000
_cell.angle_alpha   90.00
_cell.angle_beta   90.00
_cell.angle_gamma   90.00
#
_symmetry.space_group_name_H-M   'P 1'
#
loop_
_entity.id
_entity.type
_entity.pdbx_description
1 polymer ?
#
loop_
_entity_poly.entity_id
_entity_poly.type
_entity_poly.pdbx_seq_one_letter_code
_entity_poly.pdbx_strand_id
1 'polypeptide(L)'
;MAKIKRNCTYLLTTAGKQKIEKQLSELSPNGYSDRQIAQATGLHRTTVKKILKMDRGVSFRTLENFFTHLAIDLNSSDYQESQLQKKTIYQDWGDAPDTQAFFGRETELTTLKQLAIEHRCRLIAITGIGGIGKTDLSLHLARDIQDEFEFVIWRSLINTPPLTEIIGDLIQFISHQQIGNLPDKIHQQISLLLEYLKTSLFTNFR
;
A
#
# COMPACT_ATOMS: atom_id res chain seq x y z
N MET A 1 -7.69 -13.67 18.82
CA MET A 1 -6.35 -13.23 19.26
C MET A 1 -5.53 -12.87 18.02
N ALA A 2 -5.34 -11.60 17.72
CA ALA A 2 -4.49 -11.18 16.59
C ALA A 2 -3.20 -10.55 17.13
N LYS A 3 -2.10 -11.32 17.11
CA LYS A 3 -0.75 -10.78 17.28
C LYS A 3 -0.37 -10.11 15.97
N ILE A 4 -0.46 -8.78 15.90
CA ILE A 4 0.02 -8.03 14.73
C ILE A 4 1.48 -7.63 14.98
N LYS A 5 2.36 -8.20 14.14
CA LYS A 5 3.81 -8.06 14.14
C LYS A 5 4.17 -6.62 13.73
N ARG A 6 5.18 -6.07 14.40
CA ARG A 6 5.63 -4.67 14.32
C ARG A 6 6.04 -4.30 12.88
N ASN A 7 5.21 -3.52 12.18
CA ASN A 7 5.61 -2.85 10.94
C ASN A 7 6.45 -1.62 11.30
N CYS A 8 7.75 -1.80 11.45
CA CYS A 8 8.69 -0.70 11.60
C CYS A 8 9.04 -0.16 10.21
N THR A 9 8.85 1.14 10.00
CA THR A 9 9.28 1.82 8.78
C THR A 9 10.71 2.32 8.98
N TYR A 10 11.49 2.32 7.91
CA TYR A 10 12.90 2.66 7.90
C TYR A 10 13.11 3.89 7.02
N LEU A 11 13.85 4.87 7.55
CA LEU A 11 14.29 6.04 6.81
C LEU A 11 15.68 5.79 6.25
N LEU A 12 15.88 6.17 5.01
CA LEU A 12 17.21 6.24 4.43
C LEU A 12 18.04 7.28 5.20
N THR A 13 19.26 6.91 5.60
CA THR A 13 20.19 7.86 6.22
C THR A 13 20.90 8.67 5.15
N THR A 14 21.56 9.76 5.55
CA THR A 14 22.42 10.52 4.64
C THR A 14 23.52 9.66 4.02
N ALA A 15 24.06 8.68 4.76
CA ALA A 15 25.06 7.75 4.25
C ALA A 15 24.48 6.83 3.15
N GLY A 16 23.29 6.25 3.40
CA GLY A 16 22.59 5.46 2.40
C GLY A 16 22.23 6.26 1.15
N LYS A 17 21.82 7.52 1.33
CA LYS A 17 21.55 8.44 0.22
C LYS A 17 22.79 8.74 -0.62
N GLN A 18 23.92 9.07 0.01
CA GLN A 18 25.18 9.32 -0.70
C GLN A 18 25.63 8.10 -1.49
N LYS A 19 25.43 6.89 -0.95
CA LYS A 19 25.75 5.64 -1.63
C LYS A 19 24.92 5.46 -2.90
N ILE A 20 23.60 5.71 -2.81
CA ILE A 20 22.69 5.68 -3.95
C ILE A 20 23.07 6.75 -4.99
N GLU A 21 23.29 8.00 -4.56
CA GLU A 21 23.65 9.10 -5.47
C GLU A 21 24.96 8.84 -6.20
N LYS A 22 25.96 8.26 -5.50
CA LYS A 22 27.22 7.85 -6.10
C LYS A 22 26.99 6.81 -7.20
N GLN A 23 26.26 5.73 -6.90
CA GLN A 23 25.96 4.69 -7.90
C GLN A 23 25.19 5.25 -9.11
N LEU A 24 24.20 6.11 -8.87
CA LEU A 24 23.45 6.77 -9.93
C LEU A 24 24.33 7.71 -10.76
N SER A 25 25.31 8.37 -10.17
CA SER A 25 26.26 9.21 -10.93
C SER A 25 27.22 8.39 -11.80
N GLU A 26 27.62 7.20 -11.33
CA GLU A 26 28.50 6.28 -12.07
C GLU A 26 27.77 5.62 -13.25
N LEU A 27 26.49 5.28 -13.09
CA LEU A 27 25.70 4.65 -14.14
C LEU A 27 25.18 5.66 -15.18
N SER A 28 25.02 6.95 -14.82
CA SER A 28 24.63 8.01 -15.74
C SER A 28 25.17 9.38 -15.30
N PRO A 29 26.21 9.91 -15.96
CA PRO A 29 26.79 11.23 -15.66
C PRO A 29 25.79 12.38 -15.84
N ASN A 30 24.76 12.18 -16.68
CA ASN A 30 23.71 13.17 -16.94
C ASN A 30 22.55 13.10 -15.93
N GLY A 31 22.70 12.28 -14.89
CA GLY A 31 21.70 12.04 -13.86
C GLY A 31 20.65 11.01 -14.26
N TYR A 32 19.78 10.69 -13.29
CA TYR A 32 18.64 9.80 -13.45
C TYR A 32 17.35 10.54 -13.09
N SER A 33 16.34 10.42 -13.95
CA SER A 33 14.99 10.84 -13.58
C SER A 33 14.34 9.81 -12.65
N ASP A 34 13.48 10.26 -11.73
CA ASP A 34 12.72 9.35 -10.86
C ASP A 34 11.98 8.25 -11.65
N ARG A 35 11.61 8.54 -12.90
CA ARG A 35 10.90 7.60 -13.79
C ARG A 35 11.80 6.46 -14.23
N GLN A 36 13.06 6.76 -14.57
CA GLN A 36 14.04 5.73 -14.93
C GLN A 36 14.39 4.85 -13.72
N ILE A 37 14.54 5.45 -12.54
CA ILE A 37 14.81 4.71 -11.29
C ILE A 37 13.61 3.84 -10.92
N ALA A 38 12.39 4.37 -10.99
CA ALA A 38 11.16 3.62 -10.74
C ALA A 38 11.05 2.39 -11.67
N GLN A 39 11.31 2.59 -12.96
CA GLN A 39 11.28 1.52 -13.94
C GLN A 39 12.36 0.44 -13.68
N ALA A 40 13.58 0.85 -13.32
CA ALA A 40 14.68 -0.08 -13.06
C ALA A 40 14.51 -0.87 -11.74
N THR A 41 13.91 -0.24 -10.73
CA THR A 41 13.71 -0.84 -9.40
C THR A 41 12.40 -1.60 -9.26
N GLY A 42 11.51 -1.53 -10.26
CA GLY A 42 10.13 -2.03 -10.14
C GLY A 42 9.31 -1.30 -9.08
N LEU A 43 9.85 -0.20 -8.53
CA LEU A 43 9.20 0.58 -7.48
C LEU A 43 8.44 1.75 -8.08
N HIS A 44 7.40 2.14 -7.36
CA HIS A 44 6.57 3.24 -7.79
C HIS A 44 7.30 4.59 -7.68
N ARG A 45 7.02 5.53 -8.58
CA ARG A 45 7.73 6.81 -8.65
C ARG A 45 7.57 7.64 -7.37
N THR A 46 6.43 7.54 -6.69
CA THR A 46 6.23 8.17 -5.38
C THR A 46 7.10 7.53 -4.31
N THR A 47 7.27 6.21 -4.31
CA THR A 47 8.14 5.48 -3.38
C THR A 47 9.60 5.85 -3.61
N VAL A 48 10.05 5.91 -4.86
CA VAL A 48 11.39 6.39 -5.22
C VAL A 48 11.60 7.83 -4.70
N LYS A 49 10.63 8.73 -4.94
CA LYS A 49 10.70 10.10 -4.42
C LYS A 49 10.78 10.14 -2.89
N LYS A 50 10.01 9.31 -2.18
CA LYS A 50 10.04 9.23 -0.70
C LYS A 50 11.42 8.83 -0.20
N ILE A 51 11.99 7.78 -0.80
CA ILE A 51 13.33 7.28 -0.45
C ILE A 51 14.39 8.37 -0.70
N LEU A 52 14.41 8.97 -1.89
CA LEU A 52 15.43 9.97 -2.27
C LEU A 52 15.29 11.30 -1.52
N LYS A 53 14.07 11.70 -1.14
CA LYS A 53 13.82 12.89 -0.33
C LYS A 53 14.07 12.68 1.16
N MET A 54 14.21 11.43 1.62
CA MET A 54 14.33 11.06 3.03
C MET A 54 13.19 11.65 3.89
N ASP A 55 12.01 11.87 3.29
CA ASP A 55 10.90 12.60 3.92
C ASP A 55 9.98 11.69 4.72
N ARG A 56 9.91 10.40 4.38
CA ARG A 56 9.07 9.39 5.02
C ARG A 56 9.74 8.02 5.02
N GLY A 57 9.49 7.26 6.08
CA GLY A 57 9.97 5.88 6.19
C GLY A 57 9.25 4.94 5.23
N VAL A 58 9.95 3.91 4.77
CA VAL A 58 9.43 2.83 3.91
C VAL A 58 9.66 1.47 4.59
N SER A 59 9.00 0.40 4.13
CA SER A 59 9.26 -0.94 4.69
C SER A 59 10.69 -1.41 4.37
N PHE A 60 11.25 -2.29 5.21
CA PHE A 60 12.60 -2.83 4.99
C PHE A 60 12.73 -3.46 3.61
N ARG A 61 11.74 -4.26 3.20
CA ARG A 61 11.69 -4.92 1.89
C ARG A 61 11.72 -3.93 0.71
N THR A 62 11.14 -2.75 0.89
CA THR A 62 11.18 -1.69 -0.12
C THR A 62 12.60 -1.14 -0.27
N LEU A 63 13.31 -0.89 0.84
CA LEU A 63 14.72 -0.47 0.80
C LEU A 63 15.61 -1.56 0.23
N GLU A 64 15.45 -2.80 0.67
CA GLU A 64 16.20 -3.94 0.17
C GLU A 64 16.04 -4.08 -1.35
N ASN A 65 14.80 -4.12 -1.85
CA ASN A 65 14.54 -4.18 -3.29
C ASN A 65 15.18 -2.99 -4.03
N PHE A 66 15.06 -1.77 -3.49
CA PHE A 66 15.65 -0.58 -4.12
C PHE A 66 17.18 -0.71 -4.26
N PHE A 67 17.87 -1.14 -3.21
CA PHE A 67 19.32 -1.31 -3.19
C PHE A 67 19.78 -2.45 -4.09
N THR A 68 19.13 -3.61 -4.01
CA THR A 68 19.44 -4.78 -4.86
C THR A 68 19.31 -4.45 -6.35
N HIS A 69 18.26 -3.71 -6.74
CA HIS A 69 18.08 -3.31 -8.15
C HIS A 69 19.12 -2.30 -8.65
N LEU A 70 19.76 -1.55 -7.75
CA LEU A 70 20.89 -0.68 -8.09
C LEU A 70 22.25 -1.41 -8.02
N ALA A 71 22.24 -2.72 -7.73
CA ALA A 71 23.41 -3.54 -7.48
C ALA A 71 24.30 -2.97 -6.34
N ILE A 72 23.66 -2.47 -5.28
CA ILE A 72 24.32 -1.96 -4.08
C ILE A 72 23.89 -2.81 -2.88
N ASP A 73 24.83 -3.16 -2.01
CA ASP A 73 24.50 -3.82 -0.75
C ASP A 73 23.82 -2.86 0.23
N LEU A 74 22.78 -3.30 0.93
CA LEU A 74 22.14 -2.52 1.99
C LEU A 74 22.79 -2.81 3.35
N ASN A 75 23.44 -1.83 3.95
CA ASN A 75 24.09 -1.98 5.26
C ASN A 75 23.27 -1.32 6.37
N SER A 76 23.51 -1.71 7.62
CA SER A 76 22.84 -1.13 8.80
C SER A 76 23.13 0.37 9.01
N SER A 77 24.16 0.92 8.38
CA SER A 77 24.45 2.37 8.36
C SER A 77 23.58 3.15 7.37
N ASP A 78 22.98 2.46 6.40
CA ASP A 78 22.30 3.08 5.25
C ASP A 78 20.84 3.42 5.57
N TYR A 79 20.30 2.88 6.65
CA TYR A 79 18.95 3.11 7.11
C TYR A 79 18.89 3.26 8.63
N GLN A 80 17.86 3.93 9.11
CA GLN A 80 17.53 4.03 10.52
C GLN A 80 16.06 3.73 10.72
N GLU A 81 15.72 3.12 11.84
CA GLU A 81 14.32 2.94 12.21
C GLU A 81 13.68 4.32 12.40
N SER A 82 12.59 4.58 11.69
CA SER A 82 11.90 5.86 11.78
C SER A 82 11.21 5.97 13.13
N GLN A 83 11.57 6.98 13.93
CA GLN A 83 10.81 7.36 15.12
C GLN A 83 9.58 8.23 14.78
N LEU A 84 9.45 8.68 13.53
CA LEU A 84 8.29 9.42 13.05
C LEU A 84 7.12 8.44 12.86
N GLN A 85 6.13 8.54 13.76
CA GLN A 85 4.81 7.89 13.74
C GLN A 85 4.75 6.58 12.95
N LYS A 86 4.79 5.44 13.66
CA LYS A 86 4.32 4.16 13.11
C LYS A 86 2.94 4.37 12.51
N LYS A 87 2.87 4.50 11.17
CA LYS A 87 1.61 4.47 10.44
C LYS A 87 1.03 3.08 10.68
N THR A 88 0.03 3.01 11.54
CA THR A 88 -0.66 1.76 11.79
C THR A 88 -1.54 1.51 10.59
N ILE A 89 -1.22 0.44 9.85
CA ILE A 89 -2.02 0.00 8.72
C ILE A 89 -2.98 -1.05 9.27
N TYR A 90 -4.27 -0.75 9.18
CA TYR A 90 -5.32 -1.67 9.55
C TYR A 90 -5.68 -2.49 8.32
N GLN A 91 -5.57 -3.82 8.45
CA GLN A 91 -5.84 -4.74 7.35
C GLN A 91 -6.91 -5.74 7.74
N ASP A 92 -7.89 -5.89 6.87
CA ASP A 92 -8.90 -6.93 6.93
C ASP A 92 -9.00 -7.59 5.56
N TRP A 93 -8.33 -8.72 5.43
CA TRP A 93 -8.32 -9.51 4.20
C TRP A 93 -9.56 -10.41 4.08
N GLY A 94 -10.42 -10.50 5.09
CA GLY A 94 -11.59 -11.39 5.10
C GLY A 94 -11.26 -12.81 4.63
N ASP A 95 -12.09 -13.33 3.73
CA ASP A 95 -11.92 -14.63 3.07
C ASP A 95 -11.04 -14.57 1.80
N ALA A 96 -10.09 -13.64 1.74
CA ALA A 96 -9.20 -13.52 0.57
C ALA A 96 -8.45 -14.85 0.35
N PRO A 97 -8.46 -15.39 -0.89
CA PRO A 97 -7.68 -16.59 -1.20
C PRO A 97 -6.17 -16.35 -1.00
N ASP A 98 -5.46 -17.39 -0.58
CA ASP A 98 -4.00 -17.35 -0.46
C ASP A 98 -3.35 -17.47 -1.85
N THR A 99 -2.79 -16.36 -2.33
CA THR A 99 -2.09 -16.33 -3.61
C THR A 99 -0.61 -16.64 -3.39
N GLN A 100 -0.16 -17.87 -3.70
CA GLN A 100 1.23 -18.29 -3.48
C GLN A 100 2.19 -17.89 -4.61
N ALA A 101 1.69 -17.71 -5.84
CA ALA A 101 2.53 -17.34 -6.98
C ALA A 101 1.75 -16.47 -7.98
N PHE A 102 2.39 -15.43 -8.51
CA PHE A 102 1.81 -14.47 -9.45
C PHE A 102 2.81 -14.22 -10.58
N PHE A 103 2.39 -14.44 -11.84
CA PHE A 103 3.28 -14.38 -13.01
C PHE A 103 2.59 -13.77 -14.23
N GLY A 104 3.33 -13.05 -15.07
CA GLY A 104 2.94 -12.74 -16.45
C GLY A 104 1.87 -11.64 -16.59
N ARG A 105 1.69 -10.83 -15.55
CA ARG A 105 0.68 -9.74 -15.47
C ARG A 105 1.29 -8.44 -14.94
N GLU A 106 2.59 -8.28 -15.12
CA GLU A 106 3.40 -7.16 -14.60
C GLU A 106 3.00 -5.83 -15.24
N THR A 107 2.60 -5.86 -16.52
CA THR A 107 2.12 -4.68 -17.24
C THR A 107 0.82 -4.16 -16.63
N GLU A 108 -0.17 -5.03 -16.45
CA GLU A 108 -1.45 -4.69 -15.84
C GLU A 108 -1.28 -4.23 -14.39
N LEU A 109 -0.45 -4.92 -13.62
CA LEU A 109 -0.12 -4.53 -12.25
C LEU A 109 0.49 -3.12 -12.20
N THR A 110 1.40 -2.80 -13.12
CA THR A 110 2.02 -1.47 -13.22
C THR A 110 0.99 -0.39 -13.54
N THR A 111 0.10 -0.64 -14.51
CA THR A 111 -0.99 0.29 -14.84
C THR A 111 -1.92 0.51 -13.66
N LEU A 112 -2.31 -0.55 -12.95
CA LEU A 112 -3.19 -0.46 -11.79
C LEU A 112 -2.53 0.33 -10.64
N LYS A 113 -1.24 0.12 -10.38
CA LYS A 113 -0.48 0.91 -9.39
C LYS A 113 -0.47 2.40 -9.75
N GLN A 114 -0.22 2.74 -11.01
CA GLN A 114 -0.24 4.13 -11.47
C GLN A 114 -1.61 4.78 -11.29
N LEU A 115 -2.69 4.08 -11.68
CA LEU A 115 -4.06 4.56 -11.50
C LEU A 115 -4.39 4.78 -10.01
N ALA A 116 -4.04 3.82 -9.15
CA ALA A 116 -4.35 3.88 -7.72
C ALA A 116 -3.54 4.95 -6.98
N ILE A 117 -2.24 5.06 -7.26
CA ILE A 117 -1.32 5.86 -6.44
C ILE A 117 -0.94 7.20 -7.10
N GLU A 118 -0.60 7.24 -8.39
CA GLU A 118 -0.24 8.51 -9.08
C GLU A 118 -1.48 9.32 -9.40
N HIS A 119 -2.44 8.70 -10.08
CA HIS A 119 -3.65 9.37 -10.53
C HIS A 119 -4.71 9.47 -9.42
N ARG A 120 -4.53 8.73 -8.32
CA ARG A 120 -5.45 8.70 -7.17
C ARG A 120 -6.89 8.39 -7.60
N CYS A 121 -7.05 7.47 -8.55
CA CYS A 121 -8.36 6.99 -8.97
C CYS A 121 -9.06 6.34 -7.77
N ARG A 122 -10.26 6.83 -7.43
CA ARG A 122 -11.06 6.34 -6.29
C ARG A 122 -11.80 5.04 -6.60
N LEU A 123 -11.98 4.73 -7.88
CA LEU A 123 -12.64 3.54 -8.37
C LEU A 123 -11.87 3.01 -9.56
N ILE A 124 -11.50 1.74 -9.50
CA ILE A 124 -10.83 1.01 -10.58
C ILE A 124 -11.60 -0.30 -10.75
N ALA A 125 -12.05 -0.57 -11.97
CA ALA A 125 -12.72 -1.81 -12.33
C ALA A 125 -11.76 -2.73 -13.10
N ILE A 126 -11.56 -3.95 -12.62
CA ILE A 126 -10.79 -4.99 -13.31
C ILE A 126 -11.78 -5.95 -13.99
N THR A 127 -11.84 -5.93 -15.31
CA THR A 127 -12.76 -6.75 -16.10
C THR A 127 -12.00 -7.76 -16.98
N GLY A 128 -12.71 -8.78 -17.46
CA GLY A 128 -12.11 -9.84 -18.28
C GLY A 128 -12.81 -11.19 -18.11
N ILE A 129 -12.44 -12.15 -18.95
CA ILE A 129 -13.05 -13.49 -18.98
C ILE A 129 -12.92 -14.24 -17.64
N GLY A 130 -13.79 -15.22 -17.41
CA GLY A 130 -13.74 -16.07 -16.21
C GLY A 130 -12.39 -16.79 -16.08
N GLY A 131 -11.90 -16.97 -14.86
CA GLY A 131 -10.66 -17.72 -14.60
C GLY A 131 -9.34 -17.02 -14.98
N ILE A 132 -9.36 -15.82 -15.58
CA ILE A 132 -8.15 -15.12 -16.04
C ILE A 132 -7.27 -14.52 -14.91
N GLY A 133 -7.53 -14.86 -13.65
CA GLY A 133 -6.74 -14.36 -12.50
C GLY A 133 -7.02 -12.91 -12.09
N LYS A 134 -8.24 -12.39 -12.31
CA LYS A 134 -8.61 -11.02 -11.88
C LYS A 134 -8.52 -10.84 -10.36
N THR A 135 -9.00 -11.83 -9.61
CA THR A 135 -8.97 -11.83 -8.15
C THR A 135 -7.52 -11.81 -7.66
N ASP A 136 -6.67 -12.66 -8.22
CA ASP A 136 -5.24 -12.72 -7.89
C ASP A 136 -4.53 -11.40 -8.19
N LEU A 137 -4.80 -10.80 -9.36
CA LEU A 137 -4.26 -9.48 -9.73
C LEU A 137 -4.68 -8.38 -8.74
N SER A 138 -5.95 -8.39 -8.31
CA SER A 138 -6.46 -7.40 -7.34
C SER A 138 -5.82 -7.56 -5.96
N LEU A 139 -5.61 -8.81 -5.51
CA LEU A 139 -4.98 -9.10 -4.22
C LEU A 139 -3.50 -8.78 -4.23
N HIS A 140 -2.80 -9.13 -5.31
CA HIS A 140 -1.39 -8.80 -5.48
C HIS A 140 -1.18 -7.29 -5.49
N LEU A 141 -2.00 -6.55 -6.26
CA LEU A 141 -2.01 -5.10 -6.24
C LEU A 141 -2.23 -4.55 -4.83
N ALA A 142 -3.29 -4.99 -4.14
CA ALA A 142 -3.67 -4.49 -2.83
C ALA A 142 -2.54 -4.72 -1.80
N ARG A 143 -1.91 -5.90 -1.80
CA ARG A 143 -0.77 -6.22 -0.93
C ARG A 143 0.46 -5.37 -1.25
N ASP A 144 0.72 -5.09 -2.52
CA ASP A 144 1.86 -4.27 -2.93
C ASP A 144 1.70 -2.80 -2.54
N ILE A 145 0.47 -2.27 -2.55
CA ILE A 145 0.20 -0.86 -2.26
C ILE A 145 -0.37 -0.62 -0.86
N GLN A 146 -0.52 -1.66 -0.03
CA GLN A 146 -1.16 -1.57 1.28
C GLN A 146 -0.57 -0.48 2.18
N ASP A 147 0.74 -0.26 2.10
CA ASP A 147 1.46 0.72 2.92
C ASP A 147 1.09 2.18 2.57
N GLU A 148 0.50 2.40 1.40
CA GLU A 148 -0.01 3.70 0.97
C GLU A 148 -1.33 4.07 1.64
N PHE A 149 -2.07 3.09 2.18
CA PHE A 149 -3.38 3.28 2.80
C PHE A 149 -3.31 3.11 4.32
N GLU A 150 -4.26 3.71 5.03
CA GLU A 150 -4.42 3.52 6.48
C GLU A 150 -5.28 2.30 6.77
N PHE A 151 -6.33 2.10 5.96
CA PHE A 151 -7.21 0.95 6.02
C PHE A 151 -7.18 0.21 4.67
N VAL A 152 -7.01 -1.10 4.73
CA VAL A 152 -7.11 -2.01 3.58
C VAL A 152 -8.16 -3.06 3.92
N ILE A 153 -9.20 -3.13 3.10
CA ILE A 153 -10.33 -4.03 3.33
C ILE A 153 -10.59 -4.81 2.04
N TRP A 154 -10.60 -6.13 2.14
CA TRP A 154 -11.03 -7.02 1.07
C TRP A 154 -12.31 -7.74 1.48
N ARG A 155 -13.28 -7.80 0.56
CA ARG A 155 -14.54 -8.51 0.77
C ARG A 155 -14.88 -9.34 -0.44
N SER A 156 -15.20 -10.60 -0.19
CA SER A 156 -15.85 -11.44 -1.18
C SER A 156 -17.32 -11.03 -1.30
N LEU A 157 -17.79 -10.81 -2.53
CA LEU A 157 -19.21 -10.62 -2.82
C LEU A 157 -19.85 -11.91 -3.38
N ILE A 158 -19.12 -13.03 -3.33
CA ILE A 158 -19.63 -14.35 -3.68
C ILE A 158 -20.80 -14.67 -2.74
N ASN A 159 -21.84 -15.32 -3.25
CA ASN A 159 -23.09 -15.62 -2.54
C ASN A 159 -23.92 -14.39 -2.14
N THR A 160 -23.55 -13.19 -2.61
CA THR A 160 -24.33 -11.95 -2.46
C THR A 160 -24.73 -11.70 -0.99
N PRO A 161 -23.76 -11.50 -0.08
CA PRO A 161 -24.10 -11.18 1.30
C PRO A 161 -24.98 -9.92 1.35
N PRO A 162 -25.93 -9.83 2.32
CA PRO A 162 -26.75 -8.65 2.49
C PRO A 162 -25.90 -7.38 2.59
N LEU A 163 -26.30 -6.34 1.88
CA LEU A 163 -25.55 -5.07 1.88
C LEU A 163 -25.40 -4.48 3.28
N THR A 164 -26.39 -4.70 4.16
CA THR A 164 -26.34 -4.29 5.57
C THR A 164 -25.26 -5.02 6.38
N GLU A 165 -24.96 -6.27 6.03
CA GLU A 165 -23.89 -7.06 6.67
C GLU A 165 -22.53 -6.52 6.23
N ILE A 166 -22.34 -6.33 4.91
CA ILE A 166 -21.11 -5.75 4.37
C ILE A 166 -20.84 -4.37 5.01
N ILE A 167 -21.83 -3.48 5.03
CA ILE A 167 -21.65 -2.13 5.59
C ILE A 167 -21.41 -2.20 7.10
N GLY A 168 -22.12 -3.08 7.81
CA GLY A 168 -21.92 -3.32 9.24
C GLY A 168 -20.47 -3.70 9.56
N ASP A 169 -19.92 -4.66 8.82
CA ASP A 169 -18.53 -5.10 8.96
C ASP A 169 -17.53 -3.98 8.68
N LEU A 170 -17.77 -3.19 7.62
CA LEU A 170 -16.91 -2.04 7.28
C LEU A 170 -16.90 -1.02 8.42
N ILE A 171 -18.07 -0.68 8.97
CA ILE A 171 -18.21 0.26 10.08
C ILE A 171 -17.49 -0.27 11.32
N GLN A 172 -17.70 -1.54 11.68
CA GLN A 172 -17.05 -2.17 12.84
C GLN A 172 -15.53 -2.14 12.70
N PHE A 173 -15.02 -2.44 11.51
CA PHE A 173 -13.60 -2.43 11.26
C PHE A 173 -12.98 -1.02 11.33
N ILE A 174 -13.58 -0.05 10.64
CA ILE A 174 -13.06 1.34 10.58
C ILE A 174 -13.19 2.04 11.94
N SER A 175 -14.22 1.71 12.72
CA SER A 175 -14.43 2.25 14.08
C SER A 175 -13.63 1.53 15.17
N HIS A 176 -12.75 0.57 14.81
CA HIS A 176 -12.03 -0.26 15.79
C HIS A 176 -12.95 -0.94 16.81
N GLN A 177 -14.10 -1.42 16.36
CA GLN A 177 -15.13 -2.11 17.17
C GLN A 177 -15.70 -1.24 18.32
N GLN A 178 -15.64 0.09 18.20
CA GLN A 178 -16.15 0.99 19.23
C GLN A 178 -17.67 1.16 19.19
N ILE A 179 -18.33 0.70 18.13
CA ILE A 179 -19.78 0.82 17.97
C ILE A 179 -20.45 -0.46 18.48
N GLY A 180 -21.18 -0.34 19.60
CA GLY A 180 -21.94 -1.47 20.15
C GLY A 180 -23.20 -1.83 19.34
N ASN A 181 -23.93 -0.82 18.85
CA ASN A 181 -25.19 -1.03 18.13
C ASN A 181 -25.15 -0.35 16.75
N LEU A 182 -25.24 -1.16 15.69
CA LEU A 182 -25.37 -0.68 14.32
C LEU A 182 -26.83 -0.26 14.05
N PRO A 183 -27.07 0.81 13.28
CA PRO A 183 -28.43 1.14 12.84
C PRO A 183 -29.03 0.02 11.99
N ASP A 184 -30.32 -0.29 12.16
CA ASP A 184 -31.01 -1.32 11.37
C ASP A 184 -31.26 -0.89 9.92
N LYS A 185 -31.36 0.43 9.67
CA LYS A 185 -31.70 0.97 8.35
C LYS A 185 -30.45 1.25 7.51
N ILE A 186 -30.46 0.75 6.29
CA ILE A 186 -29.32 0.84 5.36
C ILE A 186 -28.83 2.28 5.11
N HIS A 187 -29.73 3.26 4.97
CA HIS A 187 -29.34 4.66 4.74
C HIS A 187 -28.64 5.28 5.96
N GLN A 188 -28.98 4.81 7.16
CA GLN A 188 -28.32 5.24 8.41
C GLN A 188 -26.94 4.62 8.49
N GLN A 189 -26.80 3.34 8.15
CA GLN A 189 -25.50 2.68 8.07
C GLN A 189 -24.59 3.34 7.02
N ILE A 190 -25.09 3.65 5.82
CA ILE A 190 -24.31 4.37 4.79
C ILE A 190 -23.85 5.73 5.30
N SER A 191 -24.76 6.51 5.91
CA SER A 191 -24.41 7.82 6.47
C SER A 191 -23.32 7.70 7.54
N LEU A 192 -23.45 6.73 8.44
CA LEU A 192 -22.48 6.46 9.50
C LEU A 192 -21.12 6.04 8.93
N LEU A 193 -21.10 5.13 7.95
CA LEU A 193 -19.87 4.73 7.27
C LEU A 193 -19.18 5.93 6.63
N LEU A 194 -19.92 6.79 5.93
CA LEU A 194 -19.37 8.00 5.32
C LEU A 194 -18.83 8.98 6.35
N GLU A 195 -19.44 9.08 7.52
CA GLU A 195 -18.94 9.89 8.64
C GLU A 195 -17.59 9.36 9.13
N TYR A 196 -17.47 8.06 9.39
CA TYR A 196 -16.20 7.44 9.79
C TYR A 196 -15.11 7.58 8.72
N LEU A 197 -15.46 7.38 7.45
CA LEU A 197 -14.51 7.56 6.34
C LEU A 197 -14.04 9.01 6.24
N LYS A 198 -14.89 10.01 6.51
CA LYS A 198 -14.46 11.42 6.54
C LYS A 198 -13.58 11.70 7.75
N THR A 199 -13.99 11.31 8.95
CA THR A 199 -13.28 11.64 10.19
C THR A 199 -11.91 10.98 10.27
N SER A 200 -11.80 9.70 9.86
CA SER A 200 -10.51 9.01 9.75
C SER A 200 -9.56 9.69 8.76
N LEU A 201 -10.09 10.27 7.67
CA LEU A 201 -9.29 11.07 6.72
C LEU A 201 -8.83 12.43 7.30
N PHE A 202 -9.50 12.97 8.32
CA PHE A 202 -9.20 14.30 8.90
C PHE A 202 -8.22 14.27 10.07
N THR A 203 -8.04 13.14 10.76
CA THR A 203 -7.12 13.04 11.91
C THR A 203 -5.64 13.17 11.57
N ASN A 204 -5.24 13.17 10.28
CA ASN A 204 -3.84 13.11 9.85
C ASN A 204 -3.36 14.30 8.97
N PHE A 205 -3.97 15.49 9.11
CA PHE A 205 -3.47 16.74 8.51
C PHE A 205 -3.01 17.80 9.54
N ARG A 206 -2.64 17.39 10.75
CA ARG A 206 -1.99 18.27 11.74
C ARG A 206 -0.59 17.79 12.08
#